data_AF-A0A6S7ISP0-F1
#
_entry.id   AF-A0A6S7ISP0-F1
#
_cell.length_a   1.000
_cell.length_b   1.000
_cell.length_c   1.000
_cell.angle_alpha   90.00
_cell.angle_beta   90.00
_cell.angle_gamma   90.00
#
_symmetry.space_group_name_H-M   'P 1'
#
loop_
_entity.id
_entity.type
_entity.pdbx_description
1 polymer ?
#
loop_
_entity_poly.entity_id
_entity_poly.type
_entity_poly.pdbx_seq_one_letter_code
_entity_poly.pdbx_strand_id
1 'polypeptide(L)'
;MNVINDDTYEVESAKKKIKLDLPLQVGFFVYQYAKLRMLQFYYDCLDTYLDRSDYEYCEMDTDSAYIAISGESVEELVKPGLREAFENDKCNWFPRSDTTEHVKYDRRKPGLFKVEWEGDGIVSLCSKT
;
A
#
# COMPACT_ATOMS: atom_id res chain seq x y z
N MET A 1 51.08 -10.16 3.33
CA MET A 1 51.79 -11.40 3.69
C MET A 1 53.23 -10.98 3.92
N ASN A 2 53.64 -10.92 5.18
CA ASN A 2 55.00 -10.53 5.54
C ASN A 2 55.84 -11.79 5.68
N VAL A 3 57.06 -11.77 5.14
CA VAL A 3 57.98 -12.92 5.22
C VAL A 3 58.76 -12.83 6.52
N ILE A 4 58.68 -13.87 7.36
CA ILE A 4 59.44 -13.94 8.62
C ILE A 4 60.77 -14.66 8.37
N ASN A 5 60.78 -15.72 7.56
CA ASN A 5 61.98 -16.39 7.01
C ASN A 5 61.61 -17.23 5.77
N ASP A 6 62.59 -17.92 5.18
CA ASP A 6 62.47 -18.60 3.87
C ASP A 6 61.30 -19.59 3.76
N ASP A 7 60.89 -20.20 4.89
CA ASP A 7 59.79 -21.17 4.93
C ASP A 7 58.59 -20.69 5.79
N THR A 8 58.64 -19.48 6.36
CA THR A 8 57.61 -18.98 7.30
C THR A 8 57.05 -17.62 6.88
N TYR A 9 55.74 -17.58 6.72
CA TYR A 9 54.99 -16.39 6.32
C TYR A 9 53.94 -16.01 7.36
N GLU A 10 53.83 -14.72 7.62
CA GLU A 10 52.74 -14.14 8.39
C GLU A 10 51.54 -13.84 7.48
N VAL A 11 50.40 -14.40 7.85
CA VAL A 11 49.11 -14.18 7.18
C VAL A 11 48.16 -13.54 8.17
N GLU A 12 47.86 -12.26 7.97
CA GLU A 12 46.78 -11.58 8.67
C GLU A 12 45.47 -11.72 7.89
N SER A 13 44.40 -12.12 8.59
CA SER A 13 43.06 -12.08 8.04
C SER A 13 42.40 -10.73 8.38
N ALA A 14 42.04 -9.97 7.36
CA ALA A 14 41.24 -8.77 7.53
C ALA A 14 39.75 -9.10 7.34
N LYS A 15 38.86 -8.50 8.12
CA LYS A 15 37.42 -8.62 7.89
C LYS A 15 37.09 -8.12 6.48
N LYS A 16 36.30 -8.90 5.74
CA LYS A 16 35.83 -8.53 4.40
C LYS A 16 35.12 -7.18 4.47
N LYS A 17 35.68 -6.15 3.81
CA LYS A 17 35.05 -4.83 3.71
C LYS A 17 34.02 -4.87 2.58
N ILE A 18 32.74 -4.98 2.93
CA ILE A 18 31.64 -4.90 1.96
C ILE A 18 31.30 -3.43 1.75
N LYS A 19 31.43 -2.94 0.51
CA LYS A 19 30.93 -1.63 0.13
C LYS A 19 29.45 -1.78 -0.21
N LEU A 20 28.58 -1.27 0.65
CA LEU A 20 27.14 -1.19 0.40
C LEU A 20 26.85 0.16 -0.27
N ASP A 21 26.94 0.20 -1.60
CA ASP A 21 26.66 1.40 -2.41
C ASP A 21 25.27 1.39 -3.08
N LEU A 22 24.44 0.40 -2.73
CA LEU A 22 23.03 0.39 -3.08
C LEU A 22 22.20 1.14 -2.02
N PRO A 23 21.24 1.98 -2.43
CA PRO A 23 20.36 2.71 -1.50
C PRO A 23 19.24 1.81 -0.96
N LEU A 24 19.61 0.72 -0.27
CA LEU A 24 18.67 -0.29 0.25
C LEU A 24 17.62 0.33 1.19
N GLN A 25 17.98 1.38 1.90
CA GLN A 25 17.11 2.13 2.80
C GLN A 25 15.92 2.72 2.03
N VAL A 26 16.13 3.21 0.81
CA VAL A 26 15.06 3.78 -0.02
C VAL A 26 14.04 2.70 -0.37
N GLY A 27 14.50 1.53 -0.84
CA GLY A 27 13.62 0.39 -1.13
C GLY A 27 12.82 -0.04 0.10
N PHE A 28 13.49 -0.16 1.25
CA PHE A 28 12.84 -0.49 2.52
C PHE A 28 11.71 0.50 2.85
N PHE A 29 11.98 1.81 2.81
CA PHE A 29 10.97 2.82 3.15
C PHE A 29 9.81 2.85 2.15
N VAL A 30 10.06 2.69 0.85
CA VAL A 30 8.99 2.63 -0.17
C VAL A 30 8.02 1.48 0.15
N TYR A 31 8.53 0.29 0.44
CA TYR A 31 7.67 -0.85 0.80
C TYR A 31 6.92 -0.65 2.10
N GLN A 32 7.57 -0.09 3.14
CA GLN A 32 6.88 0.16 4.41
C GLN A 32 5.79 1.22 4.26
N TYR A 33 6.03 2.28 3.48
CA TYR A 33 5.02 3.32 3.24
C TYR A 33 3.86 2.82 2.37
N ALA A 34 4.12 1.98 1.37
CA ALA A 34 3.05 1.34 0.61
C ALA A 34 2.14 0.50 1.52
N LYS A 35 2.74 -0.35 2.37
CA LYS A 35 1.98 -1.14 3.35
C LYS A 35 1.21 -0.28 4.34
N LEU A 36 1.85 0.76 4.88
CA LEU A 36 1.19 1.72 5.77
C LEU A 36 -0.02 2.35 5.08
N ARG A 37 0.12 2.75 3.81
CA ARG A 37 -0.97 3.36 3.06
C ARG A 37 -2.17 2.42 2.86
N MET A 38 -1.94 1.14 2.62
CA MET A 38 -3.02 0.13 2.57
C MET A 38 -3.73 0.00 3.93
N LEU A 39 -2.97 -0.04 5.03
CA LEU A 39 -3.54 -0.09 6.38
C LEU A 39 -4.33 1.18 6.73
N GLN A 40 -3.81 2.34 6.36
CA GLN A 40 -4.50 3.62 6.54
C GLN A 40 -5.81 3.66 5.75
N PHE A 41 -5.83 3.14 4.52
CA PHE A 41 -7.08 3.04 3.78
C PHE A 41 -8.12 2.17 4.50
N TYR A 42 -7.69 1.04 5.07
CA TYR A 42 -8.57 0.19 5.85
C TYR A 42 -9.09 0.87 7.13
N TYR A 43 -8.19 1.37 7.98
CA TYR A 43 -8.57 1.90 9.31
C TYR A 43 -9.05 3.35 9.25
N ASP A 44 -8.33 4.22 8.56
CA ASP A 44 -8.60 5.66 8.59
C ASP A 44 -9.72 6.05 7.60
N CYS A 45 -9.98 5.25 6.56
CA CYS A 45 -11.09 5.47 5.62
C CYS A 45 -12.24 4.47 5.84
N LEU A 46 -12.05 3.17 5.56
CA LEU A 46 -13.17 2.22 5.54
C LEU A 46 -13.81 2.05 6.93
N ASP A 47 -13.03 1.69 7.95
CA ASP A 47 -13.53 1.43 9.30
C ASP A 47 -14.08 2.72 9.97
N THR A 48 -13.46 3.87 9.67
CA THR A 48 -13.96 5.18 10.11
C THR A 48 -15.37 5.44 9.56
N TYR A 49 -15.55 5.39 8.24
CA TYR A 49 -16.74 5.93 7.59
C TYR A 49 -17.87 4.92 7.35
N LEU A 50 -17.57 3.62 7.24
CA LEU A 50 -18.56 2.56 6.98
C LEU A 50 -18.84 1.74 8.25
N ASP A 51 -20.02 1.14 8.34
CA ASP A 51 -20.28 0.15 9.39
C ASP A 51 -19.54 -1.16 9.06
N ARG A 52 -19.07 -1.87 10.09
CA ARG A 52 -18.35 -3.13 9.91
C ARG A 52 -19.25 -4.23 9.30
N SER A 53 -20.58 -4.11 9.41
CA SER A 53 -21.52 -5.01 8.75
C SER A 53 -21.64 -4.78 7.23
N ASP A 54 -21.19 -3.62 6.73
CA ASP A 54 -21.43 -3.19 5.35
C ASP A 54 -20.27 -3.49 4.39
N TYR A 55 -19.15 -4.02 4.90
CA TYR A 55 -18.03 -4.40 4.04
C TYR A 55 -17.24 -5.58 4.59
N GLU A 56 -16.70 -6.38 3.67
CA GLU A 56 -15.76 -7.45 3.98
C GLU A 56 -14.53 -7.35 3.10
N TYR A 57 -13.36 -7.48 3.72
CA TYR A 57 -12.09 -7.42 3.00
C TYR A 57 -11.72 -8.84 2.56
N CYS A 58 -11.86 -9.13 1.26
CA CYS A 58 -11.74 -10.49 0.73
C CYS A 58 -10.28 -10.88 0.46
N GLU A 59 -9.51 -9.99 -0.17
CA GLU A 59 -8.11 -10.27 -0.52
C GLU A 59 -7.30 -8.98 -0.71
N MET A 60 -6.00 -9.06 -0.44
CA MET A 60 -5.03 -8.00 -0.72
C MET A 60 -3.80 -8.59 -1.41
N ASP A 61 -3.34 -8.00 -2.50
CA ASP A 61 -2.03 -8.31 -3.08
C ASP A 61 -1.26 -7.03 -3.40
N THR A 62 -0.20 -6.77 -2.63
CA THR A 62 0.77 -5.68 -2.82
C THR A 62 0.15 -4.27 -2.74
N ASP A 63 -0.58 -3.86 -3.76
CA ASP A 63 -1.22 -2.55 -3.91
C ASP A 63 -2.68 -2.65 -4.40
N SER A 64 -3.23 -3.86 -4.55
CA SER A 64 -4.65 -4.09 -4.84
C SER A 64 -5.42 -4.55 -3.60
N ALA A 65 -6.70 -4.18 -3.55
CA ALA A 65 -7.63 -4.52 -2.49
C ALA A 65 -8.95 -4.99 -3.11
N TYR A 66 -9.39 -6.19 -2.74
CA TYR A 66 -10.67 -6.75 -3.12
C TYR A 66 -11.60 -6.68 -1.91
N ILE A 67 -12.65 -5.88 -2.02
CA ILE A 67 -13.55 -5.56 -0.92
C ILE A 67 -14.98 -5.79 -1.42
N ALA A 68 -15.73 -6.62 -0.70
CA ALA A 68 -17.16 -6.75 -0.89
C ALA A 68 -17.85 -5.68 -0.06
N ILE A 69 -18.87 -5.04 -0.62
CA ILE A 69 -19.69 -4.02 0.07
C ILE A 69 -21.18 -4.36 -0.07
N SER A 70 -22.00 -3.91 0.89
CA SER A 70 -23.45 -4.20 0.93
C SER A 70 -24.31 -3.27 0.06
N GLY A 71 -23.75 -2.18 -0.46
CA GLY A 71 -24.42 -1.15 -1.26
C GLY A 71 -23.81 -0.98 -2.64
N GLU A 72 -24.35 -0.05 -3.44
CA GLU A 72 -23.87 0.18 -4.82
C GLU A 72 -22.59 1.03 -4.87
N SER A 73 -22.26 1.74 -3.79
CA SER A 73 -21.08 2.59 -3.68
C SER A 73 -20.62 2.77 -2.23
N VAL A 74 -19.37 3.18 -2.05
CA VAL A 74 -18.83 3.54 -0.73
C VAL A 74 -19.61 4.70 -0.12
N GLU A 75 -19.98 5.69 -0.95
CA GLU A 75 -20.70 6.89 -0.57
C GLU A 75 -22.08 6.60 0.04
N GLU A 76 -22.79 5.61 -0.50
CA GLU A 76 -24.10 5.19 0.00
C GLU A 76 -24.00 4.64 1.44
N LEU A 77 -22.92 3.91 1.72
CA LEU A 77 -22.67 3.21 2.97
C LEU A 77 -22.02 4.10 4.05
N VAL A 78 -21.70 5.35 3.73
CA VAL A 78 -21.15 6.28 4.72
C VAL A 78 -22.17 6.53 5.84
N LYS A 79 -21.74 6.25 7.08
CA LYS A 79 -22.50 6.51 8.32
C LYS A 79 -23.13 7.91 8.25
N PRO A 80 -24.46 8.07 8.45
CA PRO A 80 -25.14 9.35 8.22
C PRO A 80 -24.52 10.55 8.95
N GLY A 81 -24.02 10.35 10.17
CA GLY A 81 -23.37 11.41 10.97
C GLY A 81 -21.96 11.79 10.53
N LEU A 82 -21.35 11.06 9.59
CA LEU A 82 -19.98 11.31 9.11
C LEU A 82 -19.93 11.75 7.65
N ARG A 83 -21.07 11.93 6.96
CA ARG A 83 -21.10 12.29 5.53
C ARG A 83 -20.35 13.57 5.19
N GLU A 84 -20.48 14.60 6.02
CA GLU A 84 -19.75 15.85 5.82
C GLU A 84 -18.23 15.68 6.03
N ALA A 85 -17.83 14.92 7.05
CA ALA A 85 -16.42 14.61 7.30
C ALA A 85 -15.83 13.79 6.14
N PHE A 86 -16.58 12.79 5.65
CA PHE A 86 -16.20 11.99 4.50
C PHE A 86 -16.04 12.85 3.26
N GLU A 87 -16.97 13.73 2.93
CA GLU A 87 -16.86 14.56 1.72
C GLU A 87 -15.62 15.46 1.73
N ASN A 88 -15.27 16.01 2.90
CA ASN A 88 -14.04 16.80 3.07
C ASN A 88 -12.75 15.98 2.95
N ASP A 89 -12.80 14.69 3.30
CA ASP A 89 -11.64 13.79 3.31
C ASP A 89 -11.56 12.88 2.06
N LYS A 90 -12.65 12.77 1.30
CA LYS A 90 -12.82 11.85 0.16
C LYS A 90 -11.68 11.93 -0.84
N CYS A 91 -11.25 13.15 -1.18
CA CYS A 91 -10.20 13.41 -2.15
C CYS A 91 -8.78 13.03 -1.67
N ASN A 92 -8.63 12.70 -0.38
CA ASN A 92 -7.40 12.11 0.15
C ASN A 92 -7.31 10.61 -0.15
N TRP A 93 -8.43 9.94 -0.41
CA TRP A 93 -8.51 8.49 -0.61
C TRP A 93 -8.82 8.12 -2.06
N PHE A 94 -9.78 8.83 -2.67
CA PHE A 94 -10.33 8.53 -3.99
C PHE A 94 -10.02 9.64 -5.00
N PRO A 95 -9.99 9.33 -6.32
CA PRO A 95 -9.83 10.33 -7.37
C PRO A 95 -11.04 11.27 -7.45
N ARG A 96 -10.79 12.53 -7.80
CA ARG A 96 -11.83 13.51 -8.10
C ARG A 96 -12.49 13.21 -9.44
N SER A 97 -13.78 13.52 -9.52
CA SER A 97 -14.64 13.32 -10.70
C SER A 97 -15.27 14.60 -11.24
N ASP A 98 -14.85 15.77 -10.76
CA ASP A 98 -15.45 17.08 -11.05
C ASP A 98 -15.07 17.64 -12.44
N THR A 99 -13.82 17.48 -12.86
CA THR A 99 -13.34 17.95 -14.17
C THR A 99 -12.57 16.89 -14.92
N THR A 100 -12.54 16.98 -16.26
CA THR A 100 -11.78 16.04 -17.10
C THR A 100 -10.28 16.13 -16.81
N GLU A 101 -9.79 17.32 -16.47
CA GLU A 101 -8.43 17.62 -16.09
C GLU A 101 -8.08 16.93 -14.76
N HIS A 102 -8.93 17.05 -13.74
CA HIS A 102 -8.72 16.38 -12.46
C HIS A 102 -8.75 14.86 -12.59
N VAL A 103 -9.71 14.30 -13.35
CA VAL A 103 -9.76 12.85 -13.60
C VAL A 103 -8.47 12.35 -14.26
N LYS A 104 -7.97 13.05 -15.29
CA LYS A 104 -6.71 12.70 -15.96
C LYS A 104 -5.50 12.80 -15.04
N TYR A 105 -5.46 13.80 -14.17
CA TYR A 105 -4.38 14.00 -13.22
C TYR A 105 -4.40 12.96 -12.10
N ASP A 106 -5.56 12.76 -11.46
CA ASP A 106 -5.72 11.85 -10.33
C ASP A 106 -5.55 10.39 -10.74
N ARG A 107 -5.79 10.04 -12.01
CA ARG A 107 -5.42 8.74 -12.58
C ARG A 107 -3.93 8.41 -12.39
N ARG A 108 -3.05 9.42 -12.39
CA ARG A 108 -1.60 9.26 -12.19
C ARG A 108 -1.12 9.68 -10.80
N LYS A 109 -2.02 10.14 -9.93
CA LYS A 109 -1.67 10.58 -8.57
C LYS A 109 -1.39 9.35 -7.70
N PRO A 110 -0.17 9.25 -7.11
CA PRO A 110 0.16 8.16 -6.20
C PRO A 110 -0.68 8.23 -4.92
N GLY A 111 -0.93 7.07 -4.31
CA GLY A 111 -1.60 6.95 -3.01
C GLY A 111 -3.13 7.10 -3.03
N LEU A 112 -3.74 7.37 -4.20
CA LEU A 112 -5.19 7.29 -4.37
C LEU A 112 -5.62 5.89 -4.81
N PHE A 113 -6.71 5.40 -4.21
CA PHE A 113 -7.36 4.13 -4.52
C PHE A 113 -8.34 4.33 -5.66
N LYS A 114 -8.25 3.46 -6.68
CA LYS A 114 -8.98 3.58 -7.94
C LYS A 114 -9.68 2.26 -8.19
N VAL A 115 -10.94 2.32 -8.58
CA VAL A 115 -11.70 1.14 -8.96
C VAL A 115 -11.11 0.61 -10.28
N GLU A 116 -10.57 -0.60 -10.24
CA GLU A 116 -10.07 -1.30 -11.44
C GLU A 116 -11.13 -2.24 -12.03
N TRP A 117 -11.95 -2.85 -11.18
CA TRP A 117 -12.99 -3.80 -11.57
C TRP A 117 -14.08 -3.88 -10.49
N GLU A 118 -15.31 -4.17 -10.93
CA GLU A 118 -16.50 -4.37 -10.08
C GLU A 118 -17.25 -5.61 -10.55
N GLY A 119 -17.89 -6.31 -9.62
CA GLY A 119 -18.78 -7.44 -9.93
C GLY A 119 -19.45 -8.00 -8.68
N ASP A 120 -20.28 -9.02 -8.88
CA ASP A 120 -21.27 -9.46 -7.87
C ASP A 120 -20.72 -10.43 -6.81
N GLY A 121 -19.47 -10.89 -6.95
CA GLY A 121 -18.89 -11.83 -6.01
C GLY A 121 -17.43 -12.18 -6.30
N ILE A 122 -16.77 -12.70 -5.27
CA ILE A 122 -15.37 -13.14 -5.29
C ILE A 122 -15.22 -14.42 -4.48
N VAL A 123 -14.32 -15.31 -4.93
CA VAL A 123 -13.93 -16.52 -4.19
C VAL A 123 -12.42 -16.47 -3.98
N SER A 124 -11.98 -16.12 -2.77
CA SER A 124 -10.57 -16.06 -2.39
C SER A 124 -10.24 -17.24 -1.46
N LEU A 125 -9.64 -18.30 -2.02
CA LEU A 125 -9.34 -19.53 -1.27
C LEU A 125 -8.02 -19.45 -0.49
N CYS A 126 -7.02 -18.83 -1.09
CA CYS A 126 -5.71 -18.61 -0.52
C CYS A 126 -5.05 -17.42 -1.23
N SER A 127 -3.97 -16.89 -0.63
CA SER A 127 -3.24 -15.76 -1.21
C SER A 127 -2.79 -16.07 -2.66
N LYS A 128 -3.16 -15.20 -3.60
CA LYS A 128 -2.76 -15.26 -5.02
C LYS A 128 -3.28 -16.49 -5.79
N THR A 129 -4.50 -16.96 -5.52
CA THR A 129 -5.10 -18.12 -6.22
C THR A 129 -6.38 -17.76 -6.94
#